data_AF-A0A9D7LYG9-F1
#
_entry.id   AF-A0A9D7LYG9-F1
#
_cell.length_a   1.000
_cell.length_b   1.000
_cell.length_c   1.000
_cell.angle_alpha   90.00
_cell.angle_beta   90.00
_cell.angle_gamma   90.00
#
_symmetry.space_group_name_H-M   'P 1'
#
loop_
_entity.id
_entity.type
_entity.pdbx_description
1 polymer ?
#
loop_
_entity_poly.entity_id
_entity_poly.type
_entity_poly.pdbx_seq_one_letter_code
_entity_poly.pdbx_strand_id
1 'polypeptide(L)'
;MSADLANIVKSGTTAATIKEVANVLQGHPELTAERIERLFELEELSKGWDTHVEQPTDNKVVRTNYENGWKGEAFVYKKLIEKKYAVQWANKHETDNGNSIIDFEGDLHFISDKGDKYDLVAQNSDGHNIFIQVKATTTDISSADTIAMPISTREWKFVFETTDTESFYLARVFNVNSNTPEVYFMKLRKPLEL
;
A
#
# COMPACT_ATOMS: atom_id res chain seq x y z
N MET A 1 -16.19 -16.57 -34.28
CA MET A 1 -14.91 -16.91 -33.65
C MET A 1 -13.89 -15.89 -34.13
N SER A 2 -13.56 -14.90 -33.30
CA SER A 2 -12.61 -13.83 -33.66
C SER A 2 -11.20 -14.39 -33.75
N ALA A 3 -10.37 -13.74 -34.56
CA ALA A 3 -9.08 -14.22 -35.06
C ALA A 3 -8.00 -14.44 -33.96
N ASP A 4 -8.26 -14.10 -32.71
CA ASP A 4 -7.24 -14.08 -31.65
C ASP A 4 -7.05 -15.43 -30.93
N LEU A 5 -8.10 -16.25 -30.82
CA LEU A 5 -7.96 -17.63 -30.32
C LEU A 5 -7.08 -18.49 -31.24
N ALA A 6 -7.06 -18.20 -32.54
CA ALA A 6 -6.21 -18.88 -33.51
C ALA A 6 -4.71 -18.54 -33.32
N ASN A 7 -4.37 -17.43 -32.67
CA ASN A 7 -2.99 -17.05 -32.39
C ASN A 7 -2.48 -17.66 -31.07
N ILE A 8 -3.35 -17.87 -30.07
CA ILE A 8 -3.03 -18.64 -28.84
C ILE A 8 -2.72 -20.12 -29.17
N VAL A 9 -3.30 -20.64 -30.25
CA VAL A 9 -3.03 -22.01 -30.75
C VAL A 9 -1.65 -22.12 -31.42
N LYS A 10 -1.02 -21.01 -31.83
CA LYS A 10 0.28 -21.01 -32.54
C LYS A 10 1.52 -21.01 -31.62
N SER A 11 1.36 -20.89 -30.30
CA SER A 11 2.48 -20.73 -29.35
C SER A 11 3.07 -22.04 -28.79
N GLY A 12 2.91 -23.18 -29.46
CA GLY A 12 3.41 -24.47 -28.96
C GLY A 12 2.49 -25.16 -27.93
N THR A 13 1.24 -24.72 -27.86
CA THR A 13 0.21 -25.25 -26.97
C THR A 13 -0.23 -26.65 -27.41
N THR A 14 -0.30 -27.61 -26.49
CA THR A 14 -0.62 -29.00 -26.85
C THR A 14 -2.09 -29.17 -27.27
N ALA A 15 -2.37 -30.13 -28.15
CA ALA A 15 -3.74 -30.46 -28.57
C ALA A 15 -4.66 -30.84 -27.40
N ALA A 16 -4.08 -31.38 -26.31
CA ALA A 16 -4.82 -31.69 -25.08
C ALA A 16 -5.31 -30.41 -24.40
N THR A 17 -4.44 -29.41 -24.25
CA THR A 17 -4.76 -28.10 -23.67
C THR A 17 -5.84 -27.36 -24.49
N ILE A 18 -5.76 -27.43 -25.82
CA ILE A 18 -6.76 -26.82 -26.71
C ILE A 18 -8.14 -27.46 -26.51
N LYS A 19 -8.18 -28.79 -26.39
CA LYS A 19 -9.42 -29.54 -26.17
C LYS A 19 -10.02 -29.24 -24.79
N GLU A 20 -9.19 -29.07 -23.78
CA GLU A 20 -9.62 -28.72 -22.42
C GLU A 20 -10.22 -27.32 -22.35
N VAL A 21 -9.57 -26.33 -22.95
CA VAL A 21 -10.10 -24.95 -23.04
C VAL A 21 -11.41 -24.91 -23.82
N ALA A 22 -11.52 -25.66 -24.93
CA ALA A 22 -12.75 -25.73 -25.71
C ALA A 22 -13.92 -26.32 -24.91
N ASN A 23 -13.68 -27.35 -24.10
CA ASN A 23 -14.70 -27.95 -23.25
C ASN A 23 -15.18 -26.98 -22.15
N VAL A 24 -14.26 -26.20 -21.55
CA VAL A 24 -14.62 -25.18 -20.55
C VAL A 24 -15.49 -24.08 -21.18
N LEU A 25 -15.10 -23.56 -22.35
CA LEU A 25 -15.86 -22.53 -23.05
C LEU A 25 -17.24 -23.02 -23.52
N GLN A 26 -17.37 -24.32 -23.83
CA GLN A 26 -18.65 -24.92 -24.21
C GLN A 26 -19.61 -25.05 -23.02
N GLY A 27 -19.09 -25.25 -21.80
CA GLY A 27 -19.87 -25.28 -20.56
C GLY A 27 -20.23 -23.90 -20.00
N HIS A 28 -19.57 -22.83 -20.49
CA HIS A 28 -19.67 -21.47 -19.95
C HIS A 28 -19.85 -20.44 -21.08
N PRO A 29 -21.03 -20.39 -21.74
CA PRO A 29 -21.29 -19.48 -22.85
C PRO A 29 -21.20 -17.99 -22.49
N GLU A 30 -21.25 -17.65 -21.20
CA GLU A 30 -21.02 -16.32 -20.66
C GLU A 30 -19.56 -15.84 -20.73
N LEU A 31 -18.59 -16.75 -20.90
CA LEU A 31 -17.16 -16.42 -21.05
C LEU A 31 -16.85 -16.00 -22.50
N THR A 32 -17.35 -14.83 -22.87
CA THR A 32 -16.97 -14.17 -24.14
C THR A 32 -15.51 -13.73 -24.11
N ALA A 33 -14.91 -13.48 -25.28
CA ALA A 33 -13.52 -13.01 -25.38
C ALA A 33 -13.29 -11.72 -24.56
N GLU A 34 -14.19 -10.75 -24.67
CA GLU A 34 -14.16 -9.50 -23.89
C GLU A 34 -14.25 -9.76 -22.39
N ARG A 35 -15.07 -10.72 -21.96
CA ARG A 35 -15.20 -11.09 -20.55
C ARG A 35 -13.96 -11.80 -20.03
N ILE A 36 -13.31 -12.61 -20.86
CA ILE A 36 -12.05 -13.28 -20.53
C ILE A 36 -10.92 -12.25 -20.38
N GLU A 37 -10.81 -11.30 -21.31
CA GLU A 37 -9.84 -10.19 -21.19
C GLU A 37 -10.08 -9.39 -19.91
N ARG A 38 -11.35 -9.06 -19.62
CA ARG A 38 -11.69 -8.36 -18.38
C ARG A 38 -11.36 -9.17 -17.12
N LEU A 39 -11.53 -10.49 -17.16
CA LEU A 39 -11.16 -11.36 -16.06
C LEU A 39 -9.65 -11.42 -15.87
N PHE A 40 -8.85 -11.41 -16.94
CA PHE A 40 -7.40 -11.30 -16.86
C PHE A 40 -6.96 -9.94 -16.31
N GLU A 41 -7.57 -8.84 -16.74
CA GLU A 41 -7.30 -7.52 -16.15
C GLU A 41 -7.61 -7.51 -14.65
N LEU A 42 -8.75 -8.09 -14.24
CA LEU A 42 -9.11 -8.20 -12.83
C LEU A 42 -8.19 -9.14 -12.06
N GLU A 43 -7.75 -10.24 -12.67
CA GLU A 43 -6.77 -11.17 -12.10
C GLU A 43 -5.46 -10.43 -11.85
N GLU A 44 -4.90 -9.75 -12.86
CA GLU A 44 -3.69 -8.93 -12.73
C GLU A 44 -3.85 -7.83 -11.67
N LEU A 45 -5.00 -7.14 -11.62
CA LEU A 45 -5.31 -6.14 -10.60
C LEU A 45 -5.47 -6.74 -9.19
N SER A 46 -5.82 -8.02 -9.10
CA SER A 46 -5.99 -8.76 -7.86
C SER A 46 -4.73 -9.54 -7.42
N LYS A 47 -3.70 -9.63 -8.27
CA LYS A 47 -2.44 -10.26 -7.88
C LYS A 47 -1.86 -9.52 -6.67
N GLY A 48 -1.67 -10.26 -5.58
CA GLY A 48 -1.24 -9.71 -4.29
C GLY A 48 -2.38 -9.28 -3.36
N TRP A 49 -3.64 -9.35 -3.81
CA TRP A 49 -4.82 -9.13 -2.96
C TRP A 49 -5.30 -10.46 -2.40
N ASP A 50 -4.83 -10.81 -1.20
CA ASP A 50 -5.45 -11.87 -0.41
C ASP A 50 -6.68 -11.29 0.32
N THR A 51 -7.88 -11.80 0.02
CA THR A 51 -9.10 -11.42 0.76
C THR A 51 -9.17 -12.07 2.15
N HIS A 52 -8.28 -13.03 2.42
CA HIS A 52 -8.10 -13.73 3.67
C HIS A 52 -6.76 -13.37 4.32
N VAL A 53 -6.43 -12.07 4.40
CA VAL A 53 -5.40 -11.64 5.36
C VAL A 53 -5.95 -11.88 6.76
N GLU A 54 -5.71 -13.07 7.30
CA GLU A 54 -5.91 -13.34 8.71
C GLU A 54 -5.02 -12.39 9.49
N GLN A 55 -5.66 -11.49 10.25
CA GLN A 55 -4.92 -10.64 11.16
C GLN A 55 -4.20 -11.54 12.16
N PRO A 56 -2.88 -11.36 12.37
CA PRO A 56 -2.16 -12.16 13.33
C PRO A 56 -2.84 -12.04 14.69
N THR A 57 -3.14 -13.15 15.33
CA THR A 57 -3.77 -13.21 16.66
C THR A 57 -2.74 -13.25 17.79
N ASP A 58 -1.47 -13.51 17.45
CA ASP A 58 -0.36 -13.43 18.40
C ASP A 58 -0.02 -11.98 18.70
N ASN A 59 -0.23 -11.58 19.96
CA ASN A 59 0.08 -10.25 20.48
C ASN A 59 1.50 -9.78 20.17
N LYS A 60 2.50 -10.69 20.10
CA LYS A 60 3.88 -10.32 19.75
C LYS A 60 4.02 -9.93 18.29
N VAL A 61 3.35 -10.65 17.40
CA VAL A 61 3.35 -10.36 15.97
C VAL A 61 2.59 -9.06 15.71
N VAL A 62 1.43 -8.89 16.36
CA VAL A 62 0.66 -7.64 16.31
C VAL A 62 1.50 -6.45 16.76
N ARG A 63 2.16 -6.57 17.91
CA ARG A 63 3.07 -5.54 18.44
C ARG A 63 4.18 -5.21 17.46
N THR A 64 4.84 -6.22 16.91
CA THR A 64 5.93 -6.05 15.95
C THR A 64 5.46 -5.30 14.70
N ASN A 65 4.24 -5.59 14.22
CA ASN A 65 3.66 -4.89 13.08
C ASN A 65 3.41 -3.40 13.38
N TYR A 66 2.88 -3.07 14.56
CA TYR A 66 2.73 -1.68 15.00
C TYR A 66 4.09 -0.98 15.11
N GLU A 67 5.09 -1.62 15.71
CA GLU A 67 6.44 -1.04 15.84
C GLU A 67 7.09 -0.77 14.48
N ASN A 68 6.94 -1.70 13.52
CA ASN A 68 7.40 -1.48 12.14
C ASN A 68 6.70 -0.28 11.50
N GLY A 69 5.39 -0.12 11.74
CA GLY A 69 4.61 1.05 11.33
C GLY A 69 5.20 2.35 11.87
N TRP A 70 5.35 2.45 13.20
CA TRP A 70 5.87 3.64 13.85
C TRP A 70 7.33 3.94 13.48
N LYS A 71 8.17 2.92 13.23
CA LYS A 71 9.53 3.13 12.70
C LYS A 71 9.51 3.73 11.30
N GLY A 72 8.57 3.30 10.46
CA GLY A 72 8.31 3.92 9.16
C GLY A 72 7.89 5.39 9.32
N GLU A 73 6.99 5.67 10.24
CA GLU A 73 6.54 7.05 10.54
C GLU A 73 7.72 7.93 11.01
N ALA A 74 8.58 7.42 11.90
CA ALA A 74 9.79 8.10 12.35
C ALA A 74 10.73 8.46 11.19
N PHE A 75 10.94 7.50 10.27
CA PHE A 75 11.76 7.71 9.08
C PHE A 75 11.21 8.83 8.19
N VAL A 76 9.92 8.79 7.88
CA VAL A 76 9.27 9.82 7.06
C VAL A 76 9.30 11.19 7.74
N TYR A 77 9.03 11.23 9.04
CA TYR A 77 9.11 12.44 9.86
C TYR A 77 10.48 13.11 9.73
N LYS A 78 11.57 12.36 9.99
CA LYS A 78 12.94 12.86 9.90
C LYS A 78 13.28 13.36 8.50
N LYS A 79 12.90 12.63 7.45
CA LYS A 79 13.12 13.06 6.06
C LYS A 79 12.41 14.36 5.71
N LEU A 80 11.21 14.59 6.23
CA LEU A 80 10.49 15.84 5.99
C LEU A 80 11.10 17.02 6.77
N ILE A 81 11.55 16.79 8.01
CA ILE A 81 12.27 17.79 8.81
C ILE A 81 13.61 18.18 8.15
N GLU A 82 14.37 17.21 7.64
CA GLU A 82 15.59 17.46 6.86
C GLU A 82 15.32 18.39 5.66
N LYS A 83 14.15 18.21 5.02
CA LYS A 83 13.68 19.03 3.89
C LYS A 83 13.01 20.34 4.31
N LYS A 84 13.05 20.71 5.59
CA LYS A 84 12.55 21.98 6.15
C LYS A 84 11.03 22.15 6.07
N TYR A 85 10.27 21.06 6.01
CA TYR A 85 8.83 21.12 6.26
C TYR A 85 8.56 21.34 7.75
N ALA A 86 7.46 22.02 8.07
CA ALA A 86 6.89 21.97 9.42
C ALA A 86 6.05 20.69 9.52
N VAL A 87 6.40 19.78 10.41
CA VAL A 87 5.79 18.43 10.43
C VAL A 87 5.18 18.13 11.80
N GLN A 88 3.92 17.72 11.78
CA GLN A 88 3.25 17.09 12.92
C GLN A 88 3.16 15.58 12.68
N TRP A 89 3.63 14.80 13.64
CA TRP A 89 3.47 13.34 13.67
C TRP A 89 2.35 12.98 14.66
N ALA A 90 1.24 12.45 14.16
CA ALA A 90 -0.01 12.25 14.92
C ALA A 90 0.16 11.34 16.15
N ASN A 91 0.90 10.25 15.98
CA ASN A 91 1.14 9.25 17.01
C ASN A 91 2.33 9.59 17.92
N LYS A 92 3.14 10.62 17.62
CA LYS A 92 4.25 11.01 18.49
C LYS A 92 3.73 11.61 19.79
N HIS A 93 4.32 11.17 20.89
CA HIS A 93 4.11 11.72 22.22
C HIS A 93 5.41 12.39 22.72
N GLU A 94 5.29 13.43 23.55
CA GLU A 94 6.45 14.20 24.02
C GLU A 94 7.09 13.61 25.27
N THR A 95 6.36 12.83 26.06
CA THR A 95 6.85 12.24 27.31
C THR A 95 6.67 10.73 27.33
N ASP A 96 7.43 10.07 28.21
CA ASP A 96 7.25 8.64 28.45
C ASP A 96 5.82 8.34 28.92
N ASN A 97 5.20 7.38 28.24
CA ASN A 97 3.87 6.87 28.51
C ASN A 97 3.86 5.33 28.57
N GLY A 98 5.03 4.70 28.68
CA GLY A 98 5.21 3.24 28.67
C GLY A 98 5.15 2.59 27.29
N ASN A 99 4.97 3.38 26.21
CA ASN A 99 4.99 2.89 24.84
C ASN A 99 6.01 3.67 24.00
N SER A 100 7.00 2.98 23.47
CA SER A 100 8.07 3.62 22.69
C SER A 100 8.62 2.72 21.60
N ILE A 101 9.39 3.34 20.70
CA ILE A 101 10.23 2.68 19.71
C ILE A 101 11.63 3.29 19.70
N ILE A 102 12.60 2.53 19.21
CA ILE A 102 13.90 3.04 18.77
C ILE A 102 13.90 3.05 17.24
N ASP A 103 14.26 4.18 16.64
CA ASP A 103 14.32 4.32 15.19
C ASP A 103 15.64 3.82 14.58
N PHE A 104 15.75 3.93 13.25
CA PHE A 104 16.90 3.49 12.43
C PHE A 104 18.21 4.24 12.72
N GLU A 105 18.15 5.38 13.42
CA GLU A 105 19.33 6.15 13.86
C GLU A 105 19.63 5.94 15.35
N GLY A 106 18.81 5.15 16.05
CA GLY A 106 18.97 4.88 17.47
C GLY A 106 18.23 5.85 18.40
N ASP A 107 17.38 6.74 17.87
CA ASP A 107 16.63 7.69 18.68
C ASP A 107 15.37 7.05 19.28
N LEU A 108 15.09 7.41 20.54
CA LEU A 108 13.91 6.98 21.29
C LEU A 108 12.72 7.91 21.00
N HIS A 109 11.59 7.32 20.61
CA HIS A 109 10.32 8.03 20.42
C HIS A 109 9.22 7.43 21.28
N PHE A 110 8.46 8.26 21.98
CA PHE A 110 7.27 7.84 22.72
C PHE A 110 6.05 7.90 21.81
N ILE A 111 5.17 6.90 21.92
CA ILE A 111 4.09 6.70 20.96
C ILE A 111 2.74 6.63 21.67
N SER A 112 1.77 7.39 21.18
CA SER A 112 0.37 7.33 21.57
C SER A 112 -0.47 7.15 20.31
N ASP A 113 -0.83 5.91 19.99
CA ASP A 113 -1.71 5.61 18.86
C ASP A 113 -3.13 6.12 19.14
N LYS A 114 -3.58 7.06 18.32
CA LYS A 114 -4.90 7.71 18.44
C LYS A 114 -5.88 7.23 17.37
N GLY A 115 -5.44 6.37 16.44
CA GLY A 115 -6.26 5.94 15.31
C GLY A 115 -6.69 7.10 14.40
N ASP A 116 -5.85 8.12 14.28
CA ASP A 116 -6.07 9.31 13.45
C ASP A 116 -6.24 8.95 11.95
N LYS A 117 -6.69 9.93 11.15
CA LYS A 117 -6.99 9.72 9.72
C LYS A 117 -5.75 9.66 8.81
N TYR A 118 -4.59 10.00 9.35
CA TYR A 118 -3.29 10.08 8.71
C TYR A 118 -2.22 9.96 9.78
N ASP A 119 -0.99 9.67 9.38
CA ASP A 119 0.12 9.51 10.33
C ASP A 119 0.91 10.81 10.49
N LEU A 120 1.08 11.57 9.41
CA LEU A 120 1.77 12.87 9.43
C LEU A 120 1.02 13.96 8.67
N VAL A 121 1.20 15.19 9.12
CA VAL A 121 0.91 16.40 8.34
C VAL A 121 2.19 17.19 8.18
N ALA A 122 2.57 17.46 6.94
CA ALA A 122 3.66 18.36 6.61
C ALA A 122 3.11 19.63 5.98
N GLN A 123 3.64 20.78 6.36
CA GLN A 123 3.32 22.05 5.74
C GLN A 123 4.56 22.58 5.01
N ASN A 124 4.39 22.93 3.73
CA ASN A 124 5.44 23.56 2.94
C ASN A 124 5.56 25.07 3.25
N SER A 125 6.54 25.75 2.66
CA SER A 125 6.75 27.19 2.84
C SER A 125 5.57 28.07 2.43
N ASP A 126 4.71 27.55 1.54
CA ASP A 126 3.57 28.27 0.97
C ASP A 126 2.29 28.08 1.81
N GLY A 127 2.37 27.35 2.93
CA GLY A 127 1.23 27.04 3.79
C GLY A 127 0.34 25.89 3.32
N HIS A 128 0.74 25.16 2.27
CA HIS A 128 0.02 23.99 1.77
C HIS A 128 0.22 22.80 2.70
N ASN A 129 -0.89 22.27 3.23
CA ASN A 129 -0.91 21.05 4.02
C ASN A 129 -0.82 19.79 3.13
N ILE A 130 0.12 18.92 3.49
CA ILE A 130 0.37 17.62 2.89
C ILE A 130 0.10 16.57 3.95
N PHE A 131 -0.97 15.80 3.76
CA PHE A 131 -1.33 14.68 4.62
C PHE A 131 -0.66 13.41 4.12
N ILE A 132 -0.11 12.63 5.05
CA ILE A 132 0.70 11.47 4.70
C ILE A 132 0.23 10.26 5.52
N GLN A 133 -0.16 9.21 4.82
CA GLN A 133 -0.29 7.86 5.37
C GLN A 133 0.99 7.09 5.09
N VAL A 134 1.57 6.49 6.11
CA VAL A 134 2.75 5.64 6.03
C VAL A 134 2.31 4.17 6.03
N LYS A 135 2.92 3.38 5.16
CA LYS A 135 2.86 1.91 5.20
C LYS A 135 4.28 1.38 5.15
N ALA A 136 4.65 0.61 6.15
CA ALA A 136 6.02 0.19 6.38
C ALA A 136 6.17 -1.33 6.31
N THR A 137 7.34 -1.78 5.86
CA THR A 137 7.73 -3.19 5.85
C THR A 137 9.21 -3.35 6.16
N THR A 138 9.57 -4.51 6.66
CA THR A 138 10.97 -4.91 6.92
C THR A 138 11.66 -5.52 5.71
N THR A 139 10.94 -5.67 4.61
CA THR A 139 11.39 -6.31 3.37
C THR A 139 11.97 -5.28 2.40
N ASP A 140 12.69 -5.79 1.42
CA ASP A 140 13.26 -5.01 0.33
C ASP A 140 12.20 -4.61 -0.71
N ILE A 141 12.46 -3.51 -1.44
CA ILE A 141 11.61 -3.08 -2.54
C ILE A 141 11.48 -4.14 -3.64
N SER A 142 12.47 -5.02 -3.82
CA SER A 142 12.38 -6.14 -4.76
C SER A 142 11.22 -7.10 -4.47
N SER A 143 10.65 -7.05 -3.25
CA SER A 143 9.48 -7.84 -2.83
C SER A 143 8.17 -7.06 -2.91
N ALA A 144 8.16 -5.86 -3.48
CA ALA A 144 6.97 -4.98 -3.49
C ALA A 144 5.72 -5.65 -4.10
N ASP A 145 5.90 -6.54 -5.08
CA ASP A 145 4.82 -7.26 -5.77
C ASP A 145 4.13 -8.32 -4.89
N THR A 146 4.82 -8.80 -3.85
CA THR A 146 4.33 -9.88 -2.99
C THR A 146 3.78 -9.38 -1.65
N ILE A 147 3.82 -8.06 -1.41
CA ILE A 147 3.48 -7.46 -0.12
C ILE A 147 2.25 -6.60 -0.28
N ALA A 148 1.14 -7.10 0.26
CA ALA A 148 -0.07 -6.32 0.40
C ALA A 148 0.16 -5.15 1.37
N MET A 149 -0.21 -3.95 0.94
CA MET A 149 -0.28 -2.76 1.79
C MET A 149 -1.65 -2.13 1.66
N PRO A 150 -2.68 -2.71 2.31
CA PRO A 150 -4.03 -2.23 2.17
C PRO A 150 -4.17 -0.82 2.74
N ILE A 151 -4.93 0.01 2.03
CA ILE A 151 -5.42 1.30 2.52
C ILE A 151 -6.79 1.04 3.13
N SER A 152 -6.98 1.43 4.39
CA SER A 152 -8.24 1.17 5.10
C SER A 152 -9.38 2.02 4.54
N THR A 153 -10.63 1.58 4.72
CA THR A 153 -11.81 2.36 4.29
C THR A 153 -11.83 3.77 4.91
N ARG A 154 -11.32 3.94 6.13
CA ARG A 154 -11.22 5.24 6.79
C ARG A 154 -10.22 6.16 6.07
N GLU A 155 -9.05 5.62 5.72
CA GLU A 155 -8.03 6.32 4.95
C GLU A 155 -8.57 6.75 3.57
N TRP A 156 -9.26 5.85 2.87
CA TRP A 156 -9.91 6.17 1.59
C TRP A 156 -10.95 7.28 1.70
N LYS A 157 -11.81 7.23 2.73
CA LYS A 157 -12.79 8.30 2.96
C LYS A 157 -12.10 9.65 3.11
N PHE A 158 -11.00 9.69 3.87
CA PHE A 158 -10.26 10.93 4.06
C PHE A 158 -9.60 11.45 2.78
N VAL A 159 -9.03 10.56 1.94
CA VAL A 159 -8.51 10.95 0.61
C VAL A 159 -9.59 11.70 -0.20
N PHE A 160 -10.85 11.25 -0.14
CA PHE A 160 -11.96 11.85 -0.88
C PHE A 160 -12.55 13.11 -0.22
N GLU A 161 -12.22 13.39 1.04
CA GLU A 161 -12.62 14.59 1.78
C GLU A 161 -11.63 15.76 1.57
N THR A 162 -10.43 15.51 1.00
CA THR A 162 -9.41 16.54 0.81
C THR A 162 -9.83 17.64 -0.16
N THR A 163 -9.43 18.88 0.14
CA THR A 163 -9.68 20.07 -0.68
C THR A 163 -8.57 20.31 -1.72
N ASP A 164 -8.79 21.22 -2.68
CA ASP A 164 -7.79 21.57 -3.71
C ASP A 164 -6.49 22.15 -3.13
N THR A 165 -6.57 22.72 -1.92
CA THR A 165 -5.43 23.27 -1.16
C THR A 165 -4.77 22.24 -0.25
N GLU A 166 -5.08 20.96 -0.43
CA GLU A 166 -4.54 19.86 0.37
C GLU A 166 -4.00 18.79 -0.59
N SER A 167 -3.12 17.94 -0.09
CA SER A 167 -2.66 16.79 -0.87
C SER A 167 -2.45 15.60 0.03
N PHE A 168 -2.98 14.46 -0.40
CA PHE A 168 -2.81 13.20 0.31
C PHE A 168 -1.75 12.35 -0.37
N TYR A 169 -0.81 11.83 0.42
CA TYR A 169 0.24 10.94 -0.04
C TYR A 169 0.23 9.63 0.73
N LEU A 170 0.46 8.54 0.02
CA LEU A 170 0.90 7.28 0.60
C LEU A 170 2.43 7.22 0.54
N ALA A 171 3.08 7.13 1.69
CA ALA A 171 4.50 6.87 1.84
C ALA A 171 4.73 5.39 2.11
N ARG A 172 5.33 4.66 1.16
CA ARG A 172 5.77 3.29 1.36
C ARG A 172 7.20 3.28 1.85
N VAL A 173 7.44 2.67 3.01
CA VAL A 173 8.77 2.56 3.61
C VAL A 173 9.22 1.10 3.62
N PHE A 174 10.38 0.83 3.05
CA PHE A 174 11.00 -0.48 2.97
C PHE A 174 12.19 -0.59 3.92
N ASN A 175 12.56 -1.82 4.28
CA ASN A 175 13.71 -2.13 5.13
C ASN A 175 13.73 -1.34 6.47
N VAL A 176 12.59 -1.17 7.15
CA VAL A 176 12.51 -0.29 8.36
C VAL A 176 13.33 -0.73 9.58
N ASN A 177 13.80 -1.97 9.61
CA ASN A 177 14.71 -2.47 10.65
C ASN A 177 16.19 -2.44 10.23
N SER A 178 16.49 -1.86 9.06
CA SER A 178 17.85 -1.57 8.60
C SER A 178 18.27 -0.16 9.00
N ASN A 179 19.58 0.10 8.99
CA ASN A 179 20.14 1.44 9.13
C ASN A 179 19.98 2.28 7.85
N THR A 180 19.51 1.68 6.76
CA THR A 180 19.26 2.35 5.47
C THR A 180 17.83 2.08 4.95
N PRO A 181 16.77 2.55 5.65
CA PRO A 181 15.42 2.45 5.11
C PRO A 181 15.26 3.30 3.84
N GLU A 182 14.27 2.96 3.03
CA GLU A 182 13.93 3.68 1.81
C GLU A 182 12.46 4.09 1.81
N VAL A 183 12.14 5.28 1.28
CA VAL A 183 10.75 5.77 1.17
C VAL A 183 10.40 6.17 -0.25
N TYR A 184 9.18 5.79 -0.65
CA TYR A 184 8.58 6.14 -1.92
C TYR A 184 7.20 6.78 -1.69
N PHE A 185 6.97 7.95 -2.28
CA PHE A 185 5.73 8.71 -2.11
C PHE A 185 4.83 8.57 -3.34
N MET A 186 3.56 8.26 -3.12
CA MET A 186 2.52 8.23 -4.15
C MET A 186 1.43 9.23 -3.80
N LYS A 187 1.14 10.17 -4.72
CA LYS A 187 0.04 11.11 -4.51
C LYS A 187 -1.29 10.41 -4.79
N LEU A 188 -2.18 10.39 -3.80
CA LEU A 188 -3.54 9.89 -3.96
C LEU A 188 -4.47 11.05 -4.32
N ARG A 189 -5.36 10.83 -5.29
CA ARG A 189 -6.38 11.79 -5.70
C ARG A 189 -7.68 11.05 -5.96
N LYS A 190 -8.80 11.73 -5.71
CA LYS A 190 -10.10 11.26 -6.20
C LYS A 190 -10.04 11.21 -7.74
N PRO A 191 -10.48 10.12 -8.38
CA PRO A 191 -10.62 10.10 -9.83
C PRO A 191 -11.56 11.22 -10.28
N LEU A 192 -11.17 11.95 -11.32
CA LEU A 192 -12.13 12.71 -12.11
C LEU A 192 -13.04 11.67 -12.79
N GLU A 193 -14.35 11.91 -12.84
CA GLU A 193 -15.32 10.97 -13.44
C GLU A 193 -14.79 10.44 -14.78
N LEU A 194 -14.73 9.10 -14.92
CA LEU A 194 -14.27 8.40 -16.11
C LEU A 194 -15.30 8.46 -17.25
#